data_AF-A0A4U6X3E2-F1
#
_entry.id   AF-A0A4U6X3E2-F1
#
_cell.length_a   1.000
_cell.length_b   1.000
_cell.length_c   1.000
_cell.angle_alpha   90.00
_cell.angle_beta   90.00
_cell.angle_gamma   90.00
#
_symmetry.space_group_name_H-M   'P 1'
#
loop_
_entity.id
_entity.type
_entity.pdbx_description
1 polymer ?
#
loop_
_entity_poly.entity_id
_entity_poly.type
_entity_poly.pdbx_seq_one_letter_code
_entity_poly.pdbx_strand_id
1 'polypeptide(L)'
;MSIEMEIPKVLWLKNNMPKELFDRCKFYDLADALTHMATGNETRSFCSTVCKQGYVPVGVDGSVKGWQEDFLTTIGLEDLAKDDFRRLGGVNGVNGKYQSAGELVGVLCKKAASDLGLPEGIAVGGGVIDAYAGWIGTVGAKVELPPGHLEADQPKNDLSQAFHRLAAVAGTSTCHLAMSRDAVFVPGVWGPYRDVLLPDFWMAEGGQSATGELLRHILEIHPAFVETNALATAESKNIYEFLNAHLEYMREKIGAPSISYLGRHFFLYGDLWGNRSPVADPNMKGAVVGLSSDKTTDNLAMWYYGTMEFIAMQTRQIVEAMNTAGHELNTIFMSGSQCQNPLLMDLMATICDMPVLVPRYTNAAVVHGAAMLGAKAATATEDGSTENLWSIMDRMSKPGRLVKPGTLKGEKFLFDAKYKVFLDQCKTQQEYRKQVDDAVDQWLKN
;
A
#
# COMPACT_ATOMS: atom_id res chain seq x y z
N MET A 1 8.17 5.82 -15.19
CA MET A 1 8.03 6.12 -13.73
C MET A 1 6.79 6.96 -13.50
N SER A 2 6.12 6.82 -12.35
CA SER A 2 5.00 7.68 -11.95
C SER A 2 5.48 9.12 -11.67
N ILE A 3 4.62 10.12 -11.89
CA ILE A 3 4.90 11.53 -11.53
C ILE A 3 5.08 11.73 -10.02
N GLU A 4 4.62 10.77 -9.20
CA GLU A 4 4.82 10.78 -7.76
C GLU A 4 6.23 10.30 -7.33
N MET A 5 6.98 9.66 -8.22
CA MET A 5 8.35 9.21 -7.95
C MET A 5 9.34 10.39 -8.02
N GLU A 6 10.53 10.21 -7.43
CA GLU A 6 11.49 11.29 -7.22
C GLU A 6 12.14 11.77 -8.52
N ILE A 7 12.53 10.89 -9.43
CA ILE A 7 13.25 11.28 -10.66
C ILE A 7 12.47 12.28 -11.53
N PRO A 8 11.16 12.07 -11.83
CA PRO A 8 10.36 13.09 -12.51
C PRO A 8 10.33 14.44 -11.80
N LYS A 9 10.28 14.46 -10.46
CA LYS A 9 10.33 15.70 -9.67
C LYS A 9 11.71 16.36 -9.76
N VAL A 10 12.80 15.59 -9.69
CA VAL A 10 14.17 16.09 -9.86
C VAL A 10 14.37 16.70 -11.24
N LEU A 11 13.87 16.05 -12.30
CA LEU A 11 13.88 16.60 -13.65
C LEU A 11 13.07 17.89 -13.74
N TRP A 12 11.88 17.93 -13.13
CA TRP A 12 11.08 19.16 -13.07
C TRP A 12 11.85 20.28 -12.36
N LEU A 13 12.52 19.99 -11.24
CA LEU A 13 13.34 20.97 -10.53
C LEU A 13 14.50 21.47 -11.40
N LYS A 14 15.21 20.59 -12.12
CA LYS A 14 16.27 21.01 -13.06
C LYS A 14 15.76 22.02 -14.09
N ASN A 15 14.55 21.81 -14.60
CA ASN A 15 13.95 22.62 -15.65
C ASN A 15 13.34 23.94 -15.13
N ASN A 16 13.02 24.03 -13.84
CA ASN A 16 12.25 25.16 -13.28
C ASN A 16 12.96 25.91 -12.14
N MET A 17 14.11 25.42 -11.68
CA MET A 17 14.92 26.03 -10.62
C MET A 17 16.14 26.76 -11.22
N PRO A 18 16.62 27.86 -10.61
CA PRO A 18 17.90 28.45 -10.99
C PRO A 18 19.03 27.42 -10.96
N LYS A 19 19.87 27.41 -12.00
CA LYS A 19 20.88 26.38 -12.21
C LYS A 19 21.83 26.25 -11.00
N GLU A 20 22.29 27.38 -10.47
CA GLU A 20 23.22 27.44 -9.35
C GLU A 20 22.61 26.93 -8.04
N LEU A 21 21.28 26.99 -7.91
CA LEU A 21 20.58 26.38 -6.79
C LEU A 21 20.50 24.86 -6.97
N PHE A 22 20.07 24.41 -8.16
CA PHE A 22 19.99 22.99 -8.47
C PHE A 22 21.33 22.27 -8.30
N ASP A 23 22.41 22.86 -8.83
CA ASP A 23 23.78 22.32 -8.76
C ASP A 23 24.26 22.07 -7.30
N ARG A 24 23.72 22.80 -6.33
CA ARG A 24 24.05 22.66 -4.89
C ARG A 24 23.17 21.65 -4.15
N CYS A 25 22.10 21.16 -4.78
CA CYS A 25 21.19 20.22 -4.16
C CYS A 25 21.76 18.80 -4.13
N LYS A 26 21.53 18.12 -3.01
CA LYS A 26 21.50 16.66 -2.90
C LYS A 26 20.06 16.22 -2.72
N PHE A 27 19.70 15.10 -3.32
CA PHE A 27 18.33 14.58 -3.31
C PHE A 27 18.24 13.40 -2.34
N TYR A 28 17.24 13.47 -1.47
CA TYR A 28 16.95 12.48 -0.45
C TYR A 28 15.45 12.16 -0.55
N ASP A 29 15.09 10.89 -0.40
CA ASP A 29 13.74 10.58 0.06
C ASP A 29 13.56 11.08 1.51
N LEU A 30 12.33 11.35 1.94
CA LEU A 30 12.07 11.85 3.28
C LEU A 30 12.59 10.91 4.38
N ALA A 31 12.46 9.59 4.21
CA ALA A 31 12.97 8.63 5.20
C ALA A 31 14.49 8.76 5.38
N ASP A 32 15.22 8.90 4.28
CA ASP A 32 16.67 9.06 4.29
C ASP A 32 17.07 10.44 4.85
N ALA A 33 16.35 11.50 4.48
CA ALA A 33 16.57 12.84 5.03
C ALA A 33 16.42 12.87 6.55
N LEU A 34 15.41 12.18 7.11
CA LEU A 34 15.21 12.10 8.56
C LEU A 34 16.37 11.38 9.25
N THR A 35 16.86 10.26 8.70
CA THR A 35 18.04 9.57 9.26
C THR A 35 19.32 10.39 9.13
N HIS A 36 19.48 11.16 8.05
CA HIS A 36 20.58 12.09 7.86
C HIS A 36 20.53 13.22 8.89
N MET A 37 19.37 13.83 9.11
CA MET A 37 19.20 14.87 10.14
C MET A 37 19.43 14.33 11.55
N ALA A 38 19.06 13.07 11.81
CA ALA A 38 19.24 12.43 13.11
C ALA A 38 20.71 12.09 13.41
N THR A 39 21.49 11.66 12.41
CA THR A 39 22.82 11.08 12.62
C THR A 39 23.98 11.91 12.05
N GLY A 40 23.70 12.79 11.09
CA GLY A 40 24.70 13.45 10.25
C GLY A 40 25.24 12.57 9.10
N ASN A 41 24.91 11.28 9.07
CA ASN A 41 25.41 10.34 8.06
C ASN A 41 24.62 10.47 6.75
N GLU A 42 25.29 10.20 5.62
CA GLU A 42 24.66 10.23 4.30
C GLU A 42 24.30 8.83 3.78
N THR A 43 24.09 7.86 4.67
CA THR A 43 23.60 6.52 4.28
C THR A 43 22.23 6.61 3.62
N ARG A 44 21.95 5.73 2.65
CA ARG A 44 20.66 5.63 1.95
C ARG A 44 19.98 4.31 2.25
N SER A 45 18.66 4.31 2.26
CA SER A 45 17.86 3.09 2.36
C SER A 45 17.66 2.46 0.99
N PHE A 46 17.82 1.14 0.88
CA PHE A 46 17.36 0.42 -0.31
C PHE A 46 15.86 0.63 -0.53
N CYS A 47 15.05 0.71 0.52
CA CYS A 47 13.62 0.99 0.40
C CYS A 47 13.33 2.28 -0.36
N SER A 48 13.92 3.39 0.09
CA SER A 48 13.75 4.71 -0.52
C SER A 48 14.19 4.72 -1.98
N THR A 49 15.44 4.30 -2.20
CA THR A 49 16.11 4.47 -3.49
C THR A 49 15.60 3.52 -4.57
N VAL A 50 15.34 2.25 -4.21
CA VAL A 50 14.84 1.23 -5.14
C VAL A 50 13.38 1.50 -5.50
N CYS A 51 12.52 1.81 -4.51
CA CYS A 51 11.09 1.94 -4.77
C CYS A 51 10.70 3.24 -5.48
N LYS A 52 11.41 4.36 -5.23
CA LYS A 52 10.93 5.70 -5.64
C LYS A 52 11.94 6.52 -6.45
N GLN A 53 13.20 6.10 -6.49
CA GLN A 53 14.27 6.86 -7.18
C GLN A 53 14.84 6.14 -8.40
N GLY A 54 14.44 4.89 -8.67
CA GLY A 54 14.89 4.14 -9.83
C GLY A 54 16.29 3.53 -9.67
N TYR A 55 16.77 3.38 -8.44
CA TYR A 55 17.99 2.63 -8.15
C TYR A 55 17.78 1.13 -8.38
N VAL A 56 18.67 0.47 -9.12
CA VAL A 56 18.59 -0.97 -9.39
C VAL A 56 19.74 -1.66 -8.66
N PRO A 57 19.53 -2.40 -7.56
CA PRO A 57 20.62 -2.97 -6.75
C PRO A 57 21.66 -3.73 -7.57
N VAL A 58 22.92 -3.70 -7.12
CA VAL A 58 24.03 -4.36 -7.83
C VAL A 58 23.75 -5.85 -7.97
N GLY A 59 23.94 -6.39 -9.17
CA GLY A 59 23.62 -7.78 -9.50
C GLY A 59 22.16 -8.04 -9.86
N VAL A 60 21.28 -7.04 -9.79
CA VAL A 60 19.94 -7.10 -10.38
C VAL A 60 20.00 -6.58 -11.80
N ASP A 61 19.49 -7.35 -12.77
CA ASP A 61 19.38 -6.97 -14.18
C ASP A 61 20.69 -6.40 -14.79
N GLY A 62 21.83 -7.01 -14.45
CA GLY A 62 23.14 -6.57 -14.92
C GLY A 62 23.65 -5.25 -14.31
N SER A 63 22.94 -4.67 -13.34
CA SER A 63 23.36 -3.43 -12.66
C SER A 63 24.70 -3.61 -11.96
N VAL A 64 25.65 -2.73 -12.28
CA VAL A 64 27.01 -2.72 -11.70
C VAL A 64 27.18 -1.63 -10.65
N LYS A 65 26.53 -0.47 -10.85
CA LYS A 65 26.69 0.73 -10.00
C LYS A 65 25.43 1.08 -9.20
N GLY A 66 24.31 0.40 -9.43
CA GLY A 66 23.03 0.82 -8.87
C GLY A 66 22.26 1.78 -9.79
N TRP A 67 22.77 3.01 -9.87
CA TRP A 67 22.24 4.06 -10.74
C TRP A 67 22.55 3.80 -12.22
N GLN A 68 21.59 4.12 -13.10
CA GLN A 68 21.67 3.89 -14.55
C GLN A 68 22.04 5.20 -15.28
N GLU A 69 23.30 5.30 -15.71
CA GLU A 69 23.86 6.51 -16.34
C GLU A 69 23.22 6.83 -17.70
N ASP A 70 22.97 5.79 -18.49
CA ASP A 70 22.31 5.86 -19.80
C ASP A 70 20.87 6.39 -19.67
N PHE A 71 20.13 5.89 -18.68
CA PHE A 71 18.79 6.37 -18.36
C PHE A 71 18.81 7.85 -17.97
N LEU A 72 19.66 8.25 -17.00
CA LEU A 72 19.76 9.64 -16.57
C LEU A 72 20.17 10.56 -17.74
N THR A 73 21.08 10.11 -18.59
CA THR A 73 21.48 10.87 -19.78
C THR A 73 20.33 11.04 -20.76
N THR A 74 19.57 9.98 -21.01
CA THR A 74 18.43 9.99 -21.94
C THR A 74 17.36 11.00 -21.52
N ILE A 75 17.12 11.15 -20.21
CA ILE A 75 16.11 12.08 -19.68
C ILE A 75 16.66 13.48 -19.38
N GLY A 76 17.93 13.76 -19.68
CA GLY A 76 18.56 15.06 -19.44
C GLY A 76 18.89 15.32 -17.97
N LEU A 77 19.34 14.30 -17.22
CA LEU A 77 19.87 14.37 -15.84
C LEU A 77 21.33 13.86 -15.75
N GLU A 78 22.09 13.90 -16.84
CA GLU A 78 23.47 13.42 -16.94
C GLU A 78 24.44 14.10 -15.95
N ASP A 79 24.14 15.33 -15.52
CA ASP A 79 24.92 16.04 -14.52
C ASP A 79 24.90 15.37 -13.14
N LEU A 80 23.88 14.57 -12.84
CA LEU A 80 23.82 13.78 -11.62
C LEU A 80 24.79 12.60 -11.63
N ALA A 81 25.24 12.15 -12.81
CA ALA A 81 26.17 11.02 -12.95
C ALA A 81 27.65 11.42 -12.83
N LYS A 82 27.99 12.69 -13.08
CA LYS A 82 29.39 13.18 -13.27
C LYS A 82 30.33 12.99 -12.07
N ASP A 83 29.81 12.95 -10.85
CA ASP A 83 30.58 12.76 -9.61
C ASP A 83 30.13 11.47 -8.91
N ASP A 84 30.14 10.37 -9.66
CA ASP A 84 29.72 9.04 -9.20
C ASP A 84 28.40 9.08 -8.41
N PHE A 85 27.39 9.76 -8.97
CA PHE A 85 26.04 9.86 -8.40
C PHE A 85 25.96 10.44 -6.99
N ARG A 86 26.98 11.19 -6.53
CA ARG A 86 27.05 11.74 -5.16
C ARG A 86 25.81 12.54 -4.74
N ARG A 87 25.19 13.26 -5.68
CA ARG A 87 23.95 14.04 -5.43
C ARG A 87 22.71 13.17 -5.25
N LEU A 88 22.76 11.90 -5.65
CA LEU A 88 21.71 10.88 -5.48
C LEU A 88 22.01 9.87 -4.37
N GLY A 89 23.18 9.96 -3.71
CA GLY A 89 23.60 9.03 -2.64
C GLY A 89 24.84 8.20 -2.96
N GLY A 90 25.40 8.34 -4.16
CA GLY A 90 26.64 7.69 -4.56
C GLY A 90 26.48 6.27 -5.10
N VAL A 91 27.60 5.66 -5.49
CA VAL A 91 27.74 4.24 -5.77
C VAL A 91 28.02 3.50 -4.46
N ASN A 92 27.19 2.50 -4.16
CA ASN A 92 27.30 1.73 -2.92
C ASN A 92 28.68 1.06 -2.78
N GLY A 93 29.36 1.30 -1.66
CA GLY A 93 30.69 0.76 -1.36
C GLY A 93 31.86 1.51 -2.01
N VAL A 94 31.58 2.59 -2.78
CA VAL A 94 32.63 3.43 -3.39
C VAL A 94 32.63 4.82 -2.74
N ASN A 95 31.60 5.62 -2.98
CA ASN A 95 31.40 6.95 -2.40
C ASN A 95 30.02 7.10 -1.72
N GLY A 96 29.19 6.05 -1.74
CA GLY A 96 27.90 5.95 -1.07
C GLY A 96 27.81 4.72 -0.17
N LYS A 97 26.87 4.74 0.78
CA LYS A 97 26.56 3.61 1.65
C LYS A 97 25.06 3.35 1.63
N TYR A 98 24.67 2.11 1.33
CA TYR A 98 23.27 1.69 1.27
C TYR A 98 23.03 0.54 2.24
N GLN A 99 21.86 0.53 2.86
CA GLN A 99 21.49 -0.49 3.83
C GLN A 99 20.02 -0.89 3.70
N SER A 100 19.72 -2.13 4.07
CA SER A 100 18.34 -2.63 4.21
C SER A 100 17.68 -2.12 5.49
N ALA A 101 16.39 -2.36 5.61
CA ALA A 101 15.57 -1.85 6.70
C ALA A 101 16.14 -2.15 8.09
N GLY A 102 16.34 -1.10 8.88
CA GLY A 102 16.66 -1.19 10.32
C GLY A 102 18.12 -1.52 10.63
N GLU A 103 19.00 -1.63 9.64
CA GLU A 103 20.45 -1.68 9.89
C GLU A 103 20.93 -0.39 10.56
N LEU A 104 22.03 -0.46 11.31
CA LEU A 104 22.59 0.71 11.98
C LEU A 104 23.11 1.74 10.96
N VAL A 105 22.41 2.87 10.86
CA VAL A 105 22.87 4.03 10.07
C VAL A 105 23.93 4.79 10.83
N GLY A 106 23.74 4.93 12.14
CA GLY A 106 24.61 5.67 13.06
C GLY A 106 23.90 5.87 14.39
N VAL A 107 24.38 6.84 15.16
CA VAL A 107 23.78 7.21 16.45
C VAL A 107 23.19 8.61 16.39
N LEU A 108 22.20 8.86 17.23
CA LEU A 108 21.55 10.16 17.36
C LEU A 108 22.61 11.20 17.74
N CYS A 109 22.83 12.18 16.86
CA CYS A 109 23.82 13.22 17.07
C CYS A 109 23.33 14.22 18.13
N LYS A 110 24.27 14.95 18.76
CA LYS A 110 23.98 15.97 19.77
C LYS A 110 22.84 16.92 19.41
N LYS A 111 22.80 17.41 18.16
CA LYS A 111 21.76 18.35 17.72
C LYS A 111 20.38 17.69 17.74
N ALA A 112 20.23 16.55 17.07
CA ALA A 112 18.96 15.82 17.00
C ALA A 112 18.51 15.33 18.39
N ALA A 113 19.46 14.90 19.23
CA ALA A 113 19.21 14.54 20.62
C ALA A 113 18.59 15.71 21.42
N SER A 114 19.16 16.91 21.27
CA SER A 114 18.63 18.13 21.88
C SER A 114 17.25 18.50 21.35
N ASP A 115 17.04 18.44 20.03
CA ASP A 115 15.77 18.81 19.39
C ASP A 115 14.63 17.87 19.79
N LEU A 116 14.93 16.58 20.01
CA LEU A 116 13.95 15.55 20.38
C LEU A 116 13.80 15.35 21.89
N GLY A 117 14.68 15.92 22.72
CA GLY A 117 14.70 15.69 24.16
C GLY A 117 15.11 14.26 24.54
N LEU A 118 16.01 13.64 23.76
CA LEU A 118 16.51 12.28 23.96
C LEU A 118 18.02 12.26 24.27
N PRO A 119 18.54 11.20 24.91
CA PRO A 119 19.98 11.00 25.03
C PRO A 119 20.71 10.95 23.68
N GLU A 120 21.88 11.57 23.61
CA GLU A 120 22.83 11.38 22.50
C GLU A 120 23.33 9.92 22.48
N GLY A 121 23.68 9.42 21.30
CA GLY A 121 24.27 8.08 21.18
C GLY A 121 23.26 6.94 20.98
N ILE A 122 21.95 7.20 20.99
CA ILE A 122 20.92 6.20 20.69
C ILE A 122 21.06 5.71 19.24
N ALA A 123 21.02 4.40 19.04
CA ALA A 123 21.07 3.81 17.70
C ALA A 123 19.92 4.28 16.81
N VAL A 124 20.24 4.63 15.57
CA VAL A 124 19.26 5.01 14.53
C VAL A 124 19.32 3.99 13.41
N GLY A 125 18.19 3.32 13.16
CA GLY A 125 18.05 2.33 12.11
C GLY A 125 17.75 2.93 10.75
N GLY A 126 18.14 2.21 9.69
CA GLY A 126 17.79 2.53 8.31
C GLY A 126 16.28 2.64 8.14
N GLY A 127 15.83 3.82 7.73
CA GLY A 127 14.42 4.11 7.52
C GLY A 127 13.83 3.34 6.33
N VAL A 128 12.51 3.27 6.29
CA VAL A 128 11.74 2.76 5.16
C VAL A 128 10.55 3.68 4.92
N ILE A 129 9.99 3.62 3.71
CA ILE A 129 8.75 4.31 3.37
C ILE A 129 7.61 3.79 4.27
N ASP A 130 6.66 4.66 4.60
CA ASP A 130 5.57 4.41 5.56
C ASP A 130 4.80 3.10 5.32
N ALA A 131 4.46 2.77 4.07
CA ALA A 131 3.79 1.52 3.70
C ALA A 131 4.63 0.28 4.07
N TYR A 132 5.95 0.35 3.88
CA TYR A 132 6.88 -0.72 4.24
C TYR A 132 7.08 -0.82 5.76
N ALA A 133 7.07 0.30 6.48
CA ALA A 133 7.00 0.28 7.94
C ALA A 133 5.67 -0.33 8.42
N GLY A 134 4.56 -0.05 7.73
CA GLY A 134 3.27 -0.68 7.93
C GLY A 134 3.33 -2.19 7.73
N TRP A 135 3.99 -2.67 6.67
CA TRP A 135 4.24 -4.09 6.44
C TRP A 135 4.98 -4.73 7.62
N ILE A 136 6.09 -4.13 8.07
CA ILE A 136 6.87 -4.62 9.22
C ILE A 136 6.00 -4.73 10.48
N GLY A 137 5.19 -3.70 10.76
CA GLY A 137 4.31 -3.67 11.92
C GLY A 137 3.09 -4.59 11.84
N THR A 138 2.83 -5.20 10.67
CA THR A 138 1.61 -6.00 10.40
C THR A 138 1.93 -7.47 10.18
N VAL A 139 2.86 -7.78 9.26
CA VAL A 139 3.01 -9.14 8.71
C VAL A 139 3.64 -10.12 9.70
N GLY A 140 4.37 -9.62 10.70
CA GLY A 140 4.91 -10.43 11.81
C GLY A 140 3.88 -10.87 12.85
N ALA A 141 2.61 -10.45 12.73
CA ALA A 141 1.57 -10.77 13.70
C ALA A 141 1.32 -12.28 13.84
N LYS A 142 1.26 -12.74 15.09
CA LYS A 142 1.05 -14.15 15.42
C LYS A 142 -0.43 -14.51 15.31
N VAL A 143 -0.79 -15.59 14.62
CA VAL A 143 -2.14 -16.17 14.69
C VAL A 143 -2.13 -17.63 14.29
N GLU A 144 -3.17 -18.34 14.68
CA GLU A 144 -3.49 -19.64 14.12
C GLU A 144 -4.33 -19.43 12.85
N LEU A 145 -3.69 -19.60 11.70
CA LEU A 145 -4.38 -19.62 10.41
C LEU A 145 -5.03 -21.00 10.18
N PRO A 146 -6.09 -21.10 9.37
CA PRO A 146 -6.70 -22.37 9.02
C PRO A 146 -5.70 -23.29 8.28
N PRO A 147 -5.89 -24.63 8.34
CA PRO A 147 -5.09 -25.57 7.54
C PRO A 147 -5.10 -25.20 6.05
N GLY A 148 -3.94 -25.31 5.40
CA GLY A 148 -3.77 -24.92 3.98
C GLY A 148 -3.32 -23.47 3.75
N HIS A 149 -3.30 -22.63 4.79
CA HIS A 149 -2.76 -21.26 4.75
C HIS A 149 -1.37 -21.14 5.39
N LEU A 150 -0.80 -22.26 5.84
CA LEU A 150 0.55 -22.36 6.38
C LEU A 150 1.26 -23.53 5.69
N GLU A 151 2.55 -23.35 5.37
CA GLU A 151 3.40 -24.46 4.96
C GLU A 151 3.57 -25.43 6.15
N ALA A 152 3.20 -26.70 5.95
CA ALA A 152 3.08 -27.68 7.03
C ALA A 152 4.43 -28.16 7.59
N ASP A 153 5.51 -27.99 6.82
CA ASP A 153 6.88 -28.40 7.13
C ASP A 153 7.72 -27.26 7.74
N GLN A 154 7.18 -26.05 7.85
CA GLN A 154 7.86 -24.89 8.42
C GLN A 154 7.29 -24.49 9.80
N PRO A 155 8.10 -23.86 10.68
CA PRO A 155 7.59 -23.24 11.90
C PRO A 155 6.44 -22.26 11.64
N LYS A 156 5.45 -22.19 12.55
CA LYS A 156 4.22 -21.38 12.40
C LYS A 156 4.46 -19.89 12.07
N ASN A 157 5.63 -19.32 12.40
CA ASN A 157 5.99 -17.94 12.06
C ASN A 157 7.38 -17.84 11.44
N ASP A 158 7.76 -18.82 10.61
CA ASP A 158 8.95 -18.74 9.77
C ASP A 158 8.80 -17.65 8.70
N LEU A 159 9.94 -17.13 8.20
CA LEU A 159 9.94 -16.11 7.16
C LEU A 159 9.29 -16.59 5.85
N SER A 160 9.43 -17.87 5.51
CA SER A 160 8.76 -18.48 4.34
C SER A 160 7.24 -18.26 4.34
N GLN A 161 6.62 -18.30 5.52
CA GLN A 161 5.18 -18.06 5.69
C GLN A 161 4.79 -16.63 5.27
N ALA A 162 5.73 -15.67 5.22
CA ALA A 162 5.48 -14.31 4.76
C ALA A 162 5.20 -14.21 3.26
N PHE A 163 5.63 -15.19 2.46
CA PHE A 163 5.44 -15.16 1.00
C PHE A 163 3.98 -15.39 0.59
N HIS A 164 3.18 -15.97 1.48
CA HIS A 164 1.74 -16.16 1.28
C HIS A 164 0.88 -15.03 1.87
N ARG A 165 1.51 -14.01 2.46
CA ARG A 165 0.84 -12.91 3.18
C ARG A 165 0.83 -11.66 2.31
N LEU A 166 -0.36 -11.18 1.97
CA LEU A 166 -0.54 -9.84 1.41
C LEU A 166 -0.71 -8.85 2.55
N ALA A 167 0.20 -7.89 2.71
CA ALA A 167 -0.05 -6.78 3.63
C ALA A 167 -0.87 -5.70 2.93
N ALA A 168 -2.07 -5.45 3.42
CA ALA A 168 -2.92 -4.33 3.01
C ALA A 168 -2.79 -3.21 4.06
N VAL A 169 -1.91 -2.25 3.81
CA VAL A 169 -1.66 -1.11 4.68
C VAL A 169 -2.62 0.01 4.28
N ALA A 170 -3.71 0.16 5.02
CA ALA A 170 -4.87 0.94 4.60
C ALA A 170 -4.99 2.27 5.35
N GLY A 171 -5.37 3.31 4.62
CA GLY A 171 -5.60 4.67 5.14
C GLY A 171 -6.43 5.47 4.15
N THR A 172 -5.98 6.67 3.80
CA THR A 172 -6.55 7.48 2.69
C THR A 172 -6.56 6.69 1.39
N SER A 173 -5.45 6.01 1.11
CA SER A 173 -5.23 5.01 0.06
C SER A 173 -4.86 3.66 0.71
N THR A 174 -4.73 2.60 -0.08
CA THR A 174 -4.24 1.29 0.43
C THR A 174 -3.07 0.81 -0.42
N CYS A 175 -1.96 0.42 0.23
CA CYS A 175 -0.86 -0.28 -0.41
C CYS A 175 -0.98 -1.79 -0.17
N HIS A 176 -0.74 -2.58 -1.21
CA HIS A 176 -0.78 -4.04 -1.19
C HIS A 176 0.64 -4.57 -1.42
N LEU A 177 1.27 -5.04 -0.35
CA LEU A 177 2.67 -5.42 -0.34
C LEU A 177 2.80 -6.94 -0.20
N ALA A 178 3.56 -7.55 -1.09
CA ALA A 178 3.89 -8.97 -1.05
C ALA A 178 5.40 -9.18 -1.09
N MET A 179 5.89 -10.15 -0.32
CA MET A 179 7.29 -10.57 -0.35
C MET A 179 7.41 -11.87 -1.16
N SER A 180 8.52 -12.04 -1.88
CA SER A 180 8.85 -13.27 -2.60
C SER A 180 10.35 -13.57 -2.50
N ARG A 181 10.70 -14.86 -2.58
CA ARG A 181 12.09 -15.30 -2.73
C ARG A 181 12.68 -14.88 -4.08
N ASP A 182 11.91 -15.06 -5.14
CA ASP A 182 12.34 -14.75 -6.50
C ASP A 182 11.65 -13.48 -7.04
N ALA A 183 12.19 -12.92 -8.12
CA ALA A 183 11.61 -11.77 -8.79
C ALA A 183 10.32 -12.17 -9.52
N VAL A 184 9.20 -11.51 -9.18
CA VAL A 184 7.89 -11.72 -9.83
C VAL A 184 7.45 -10.42 -10.49
N PHE A 185 7.36 -10.40 -11.82
CA PHE A 185 6.92 -9.24 -12.59
C PHE A 185 5.42 -9.31 -12.83
N VAL A 186 4.67 -8.37 -12.25
CA VAL A 186 3.21 -8.32 -12.33
C VAL A 186 2.79 -7.06 -13.10
N PRO A 187 2.11 -7.17 -14.26
CA PRO A 187 1.64 -6.00 -15.00
C PRO A 187 0.78 -5.07 -14.12
N GLY A 188 1.13 -3.79 -14.10
CA GLY A 188 0.41 -2.76 -13.34
C GLY A 188 0.62 -2.78 -11.82
N VAL A 189 1.58 -3.55 -11.32
CA VAL A 189 2.03 -3.54 -9.93
C VAL A 189 3.50 -3.12 -9.90
N TRP A 190 3.89 -2.32 -8.90
CA TRP A 190 5.27 -1.84 -8.80
C TRP A 190 6.20 -2.92 -8.24
N GLY A 191 7.49 -2.85 -8.62
CA GLY A 191 8.48 -3.90 -8.34
C GLY A 191 8.68 -4.84 -9.53
N PRO A 192 9.31 -6.00 -9.31
CA PRO A 192 9.79 -6.52 -8.03
C PRO A 192 11.03 -5.74 -7.54
N TYR A 193 11.04 -5.36 -6.26
CA TYR A 193 12.10 -4.57 -5.64
C TYR A 193 12.96 -5.42 -4.70
N ARG A 194 14.24 -5.58 -5.01
CA ARG A 194 15.18 -6.38 -4.20
C ARG A 194 15.71 -5.60 -3.00
N ASP A 195 15.95 -6.30 -1.90
CA ASP A 195 16.70 -5.84 -0.70
C ASP A 195 16.06 -4.67 0.08
N VAL A 196 14.83 -4.29 -0.28
CA VAL A 196 14.10 -3.16 0.30
C VAL A 196 13.81 -3.34 1.79
N LEU A 197 13.43 -4.55 2.20
CA LEU A 197 13.15 -4.89 3.60
C LEU A 197 14.20 -5.83 4.17
N LEU A 198 14.33 -7.01 3.57
CA LEU A 198 15.26 -8.05 3.97
C LEU A 198 16.25 -8.30 2.81
N PRO A 199 17.54 -8.49 3.10
CA PRO A 199 18.52 -8.89 2.09
C PRO A 199 18.10 -10.19 1.38
N ASP A 200 18.34 -10.24 0.07
CA ASP A 200 18.07 -11.34 -0.86
C ASP A 200 16.59 -11.68 -1.11
N PHE A 201 15.67 -10.81 -0.68
CA PHE A 201 14.24 -10.94 -0.95
C PHE A 201 13.71 -9.82 -1.83
N TRP A 202 12.58 -10.10 -2.48
CA TRP A 202 11.89 -9.18 -3.37
C TRP A 202 10.56 -8.73 -2.79
N MET A 203 10.17 -7.51 -3.12
CA MET A 203 8.89 -6.90 -2.75
C MET A 203 8.12 -6.47 -3.99
N ALA A 204 6.84 -6.80 -4.05
CA ALA A 204 5.89 -6.23 -4.99
C ALA A 204 4.96 -5.25 -4.26
N GLU A 205 4.60 -4.15 -4.92
CA GLU A 205 3.83 -3.05 -4.34
C GLU A 205 2.65 -2.65 -5.25
N GLY A 206 1.51 -3.30 -5.04
CA GLY A 206 0.23 -2.90 -5.60
C GLY A 206 -0.36 -1.73 -4.81
N GLY A 207 -1.40 -1.10 -5.34
CA GLY A 207 -2.18 -0.16 -4.54
C GLY A 207 -3.49 0.26 -5.15
N GLN A 208 -4.35 0.75 -4.26
CA GLN A 208 -5.60 1.42 -4.56
C GLN A 208 -5.41 2.91 -4.22
N SER A 209 -5.54 3.79 -5.22
CA SER A 209 -5.24 5.21 -5.08
C SER A 209 -6.08 5.92 -4.02
N ALA A 210 -7.32 5.46 -3.79
CA ALA A 210 -8.22 5.99 -2.79
C ALA A 210 -9.11 4.88 -2.24
N THR A 211 -9.14 4.73 -0.91
CA THR A 211 -9.98 3.75 -0.21
C THR A 211 -10.71 4.44 0.94
N GLY A 212 -9.99 4.93 1.94
CA GLY A 212 -10.57 5.80 2.98
C GLY A 212 -11.08 7.11 2.40
N GLU A 213 -10.35 7.69 1.45
CA GLU A 213 -10.78 8.89 0.73
C GLU A 213 -12.01 8.64 -0.13
N LEU A 214 -12.10 7.47 -0.77
CA LEU A 214 -13.28 7.08 -1.55
C LEU A 214 -14.52 6.97 -0.65
N LEU A 215 -14.40 6.30 0.51
CA LEU A 215 -15.48 6.22 1.49
C LEU A 215 -15.95 7.61 1.92
N ARG A 216 -15.02 8.48 2.33
CA ARG A 216 -15.32 9.84 2.75
C ARG A 216 -16.02 10.63 1.64
N HIS A 217 -15.46 10.61 0.43
CA HIS A 217 -15.97 11.37 -0.70
C HIS A 217 -17.39 10.93 -1.10
N ILE A 218 -17.64 9.62 -1.23
CA ILE A 218 -18.95 9.10 -1.61
C ILE A 218 -20.02 9.47 -0.57
N LEU A 219 -19.66 9.51 0.72
CA LEU A 219 -20.56 9.99 1.75
C LEU A 219 -20.85 11.48 1.59
N GLU A 220 -19.82 12.32 1.47
CA GLU A 220 -19.95 13.78 1.46
C GLU A 220 -20.74 14.31 0.26
N ILE A 221 -20.66 13.67 -0.91
CA ILE A 221 -21.38 14.11 -2.11
C ILE A 221 -22.86 13.72 -2.10
N HIS A 222 -23.28 12.82 -1.21
CA HIS A 222 -24.65 12.33 -1.19
C HIS A 222 -25.59 13.34 -0.50
N PRO A 223 -26.78 13.64 -1.06
CA PRO A 223 -27.69 14.65 -0.51
C PRO A 223 -28.13 14.41 0.95
N ALA A 224 -28.19 13.15 1.40
CA ALA A 224 -28.57 12.79 2.76
C ALA A 224 -27.46 13.02 3.80
N PHE A 225 -26.21 13.31 3.39
CA PHE A 225 -25.05 13.29 4.29
C PHE A 225 -25.22 14.15 5.54
N VAL A 226 -25.68 15.40 5.36
CA VAL A 226 -25.87 16.34 6.48
C VAL A 226 -26.90 15.83 7.47
N GLU A 227 -28.03 15.33 6.98
CA GLU A 227 -29.10 14.77 7.81
C GLU A 227 -28.62 13.50 8.53
N THR A 228 -28.01 12.57 7.81
CA THR A 228 -27.50 11.32 8.39
C THR A 228 -26.39 11.57 9.41
N ASN A 229 -25.52 12.56 9.20
CA ASN A 229 -24.49 12.91 10.17
C ASN A 229 -25.09 13.51 11.45
N ALA A 230 -26.17 14.28 11.33
CA ALA A 230 -26.92 14.76 12.49
C ALA A 230 -27.56 13.59 13.28
N LEU A 231 -28.13 12.60 12.58
CA LEU A 231 -28.67 11.38 13.20
C LEU A 231 -27.57 10.57 13.92
N ALA A 232 -26.42 10.36 13.28
CA ALA A 232 -25.28 9.67 13.88
C ALA A 232 -24.80 10.37 15.15
N THR A 233 -24.68 11.71 15.11
CA THR A 233 -24.31 12.53 16.26
C THR A 233 -25.32 12.41 17.40
N ALA A 234 -26.62 12.42 17.09
CA ALA A 234 -27.68 12.25 18.08
C ALA A 234 -27.60 10.88 18.80
N GLU A 235 -27.08 9.84 18.12
CA GLU A 235 -26.81 8.52 18.70
C GLU A 235 -25.42 8.38 19.33
N SER A 236 -24.62 9.44 19.39
CA SER A 236 -23.22 9.41 19.87
C SER A 236 -22.34 8.41 19.12
N LYS A 237 -22.61 8.19 17.83
CA LYS A 237 -21.83 7.32 16.94
C LYS A 237 -21.08 8.18 15.92
N ASN A 238 -19.95 7.66 15.44
CA ASN A 238 -19.41 8.19 14.19
C ASN A 238 -20.28 7.73 13.00
N ILE A 239 -20.18 8.43 11.87
CA ILE A 239 -21.02 8.16 10.69
C ILE A 239 -20.91 6.71 10.18
N TYR A 240 -19.71 6.10 10.24
CA TYR A 240 -19.50 4.73 9.76
C TYR A 240 -20.15 3.69 10.66
N GLU A 241 -20.05 3.86 11.98
CA GLU A 241 -20.74 3.02 12.96
C GLU A 241 -22.26 3.13 12.82
N PHE A 242 -22.77 4.34 12.62
CA PHE A 242 -24.18 4.58 12.37
C PHE A 242 -24.64 3.87 11.09
N LEU A 243 -23.94 4.04 9.97
CA LEU A 243 -24.30 3.41 8.69
C LEU A 243 -24.19 1.89 8.73
N ASN A 244 -23.22 1.32 9.44
CA ASN A 244 -23.13 -0.13 9.66
C ASN A 244 -24.37 -0.65 10.41
N ALA A 245 -24.79 0.03 11.49
CA ALA A 245 -25.99 -0.33 12.22
C ALA A 245 -27.27 -0.14 11.38
N HIS A 246 -27.30 0.91 10.55
CA HIS A 246 -28.43 1.21 9.66
C HIS A 246 -28.59 0.15 8.56
N LEU A 247 -27.49 -0.31 7.97
CA LEU A 247 -27.50 -1.44 7.02
C LEU A 247 -28.06 -2.72 7.65
N GLU A 248 -27.70 -3.00 8.90
CA GLU A 248 -28.25 -4.16 9.62
C GLU A 248 -29.75 -4.00 9.89
N TYR A 249 -30.20 -2.80 10.31
CA TYR A 249 -31.62 -2.48 10.43
C TYR A 249 -32.38 -2.70 9.10
N MET A 250 -31.82 -2.21 7.98
CA MET A 250 -32.42 -2.39 6.65
C MET A 250 -32.50 -3.87 6.27
N ARG A 251 -31.46 -4.66 6.58
CA ARG A 251 -31.44 -6.12 6.36
C ARG A 251 -32.57 -6.81 7.11
N GLU A 252 -32.71 -6.53 8.41
CA GLU A 252 -33.75 -7.10 9.26
C GLU A 252 -35.16 -6.72 8.79
N LYS A 253 -35.37 -5.42 8.49
CA LYS A 253 -36.66 -4.87 8.05
C LYS A 253 -37.26 -5.59 6.85
N ILE A 254 -36.43 -6.03 5.90
CA ILE A 254 -36.90 -6.73 4.69
C ILE A 254 -36.72 -8.25 4.76
N GLY A 255 -36.22 -8.79 5.88
CA GLY A 255 -35.94 -10.21 6.05
C GLY A 255 -34.84 -10.73 5.10
N ALA A 256 -33.84 -9.90 4.79
CA ALA A 256 -32.76 -10.27 3.89
C ALA A 256 -31.79 -11.29 4.52
N PRO A 257 -31.25 -12.24 3.73
CA PRO A 257 -30.34 -13.26 4.23
C PRO A 257 -28.98 -12.71 4.70
N SER A 258 -28.53 -11.58 4.14
CA SER A 258 -27.33 -10.84 4.56
C SER A 258 -27.42 -9.38 4.09
N ILE A 259 -26.56 -8.49 4.61
CA ILE A 259 -26.48 -7.08 4.15
C ILE A 259 -26.22 -7.02 2.64
N SER A 260 -25.41 -7.94 2.11
CA SER A 260 -25.04 -8.00 0.70
C SER A 260 -26.22 -8.21 -0.24
N TYR A 261 -27.29 -8.83 0.26
CA TYR A 261 -28.54 -8.94 -0.48
C TYR A 261 -29.20 -7.58 -0.75
N LEU A 262 -29.04 -6.59 0.13
CA LEU A 262 -29.54 -5.23 -0.08
C LEU A 262 -28.92 -4.63 -1.35
N GLY A 263 -27.61 -4.85 -1.55
CA GLY A 263 -26.82 -4.31 -2.66
C GLY A 263 -26.78 -5.15 -3.92
N ARG A 264 -27.55 -6.24 -4.03
CA ARG A 264 -27.43 -7.22 -5.14
C ARG A 264 -27.59 -6.67 -6.56
N HIS A 265 -28.21 -5.51 -6.73
CA HIS A 265 -28.39 -4.82 -8.02
C HIS A 265 -27.77 -3.41 -8.06
N PHE A 266 -26.97 -3.07 -7.05
CA PHE A 266 -26.20 -1.83 -7.00
C PHE A 266 -24.73 -2.13 -7.30
N PHE A 267 -24.17 -1.50 -8.32
CA PHE A 267 -22.79 -1.73 -8.76
C PHE A 267 -22.05 -0.41 -8.81
N LEU A 268 -21.04 -0.25 -7.95
CA LEU A 268 -20.19 0.92 -7.89
C LEU A 268 -18.79 0.52 -8.37
N TYR A 269 -18.30 1.24 -9.37
CA TYR A 269 -16.90 1.25 -9.78
C TYR A 269 -16.29 2.56 -9.28
N GLY A 270 -15.30 2.48 -8.40
CA GLY A 270 -14.85 3.59 -7.54
C GLY A 270 -13.48 4.20 -7.85
N ASP A 271 -12.86 3.91 -9.00
CA ASP A 271 -11.59 4.54 -9.40
C ASP A 271 -11.79 6.02 -9.81
N LEU A 272 -12.25 6.87 -8.89
CA LEU A 272 -12.48 8.30 -9.16
C LEU A 272 -11.17 9.05 -9.48
N TRP A 273 -10.05 8.62 -8.90
CA TRP A 273 -8.71 9.19 -9.08
C TRP A 273 -7.80 8.33 -9.98
N GLY A 274 -8.39 7.54 -10.88
CA GLY A 274 -7.65 6.60 -11.71
C GLY A 274 -7.30 5.31 -10.98
N ASN A 275 -6.87 4.31 -11.75
CA ASN A 275 -6.48 3.00 -11.22
C ASN A 275 -4.95 2.89 -11.17
N ARG A 276 -4.41 2.67 -9.97
CA ARG A 276 -2.98 2.38 -9.80
C ARG A 276 -2.66 0.93 -10.15
N SER A 277 -3.37 -0.02 -9.56
CA SER A 277 -3.17 -1.46 -9.79
C SER A 277 -4.50 -2.23 -9.89
N PRO A 278 -4.55 -3.30 -10.69
CA PRO A 278 -3.52 -3.74 -11.65
C PRO A 278 -3.68 -3.11 -13.05
N VAL A 279 -4.65 -2.22 -13.27
CA VAL A 279 -4.93 -1.65 -14.60
C VAL A 279 -3.86 -0.64 -15.00
N ALA A 280 -3.30 0.09 -14.02
CA ALA A 280 -2.29 1.14 -14.24
C ALA A 280 -2.72 2.19 -15.28
N ASP A 281 -3.98 2.64 -15.17
CA ASP A 281 -4.57 3.67 -16.02
C ASP A 281 -5.06 4.85 -15.15
N PRO A 282 -4.33 5.99 -15.15
CA PRO A 282 -4.69 7.17 -14.35
C PRO A 282 -5.97 7.86 -14.87
N ASN A 283 -6.44 7.51 -16.07
CA ASN A 283 -7.64 8.09 -16.68
C ASN A 283 -8.92 7.32 -16.33
N MET A 284 -8.83 6.22 -15.58
CA MET A 284 -10.02 5.55 -15.06
C MET A 284 -10.88 6.52 -14.25
N LYS A 285 -12.21 6.31 -14.33
CA LYS A 285 -13.22 7.10 -13.63
C LYS A 285 -14.23 6.19 -12.94
N GLY A 286 -14.91 6.74 -11.94
CA GLY A 286 -15.99 6.04 -11.27
C GLY A 286 -17.26 5.96 -12.11
N ALA A 287 -18.05 4.93 -11.87
CA ALA A 287 -19.33 4.68 -12.51
C ALA A 287 -20.28 3.99 -11.54
N VAL A 288 -21.58 4.23 -11.67
CA VAL A 288 -22.60 3.58 -10.84
C VAL A 288 -23.72 3.05 -11.72
N VAL A 289 -24.12 1.80 -11.48
CA VAL A 289 -25.31 1.16 -12.07
C VAL A 289 -26.27 0.83 -10.94
N GLY A 290 -27.55 1.19 -11.12
CA GLY A 290 -28.59 1.00 -10.10
C GLY A 290 -28.95 2.25 -9.29
N LEU A 291 -28.68 3.45 -9.82
CA LEU A 291 -29.15 4.71 -9.21
C LEU A 291 -30.68 4.83 -9.28
N SER A 292 -31.27 5.48 -8.28
CA SER A 292 -32.69 5.84 -8.21
C SER A 292 -32.84 7.30 -7.76
N SER A 293 -34.07 7.82 -7.71
CA SER A 293 -34.35 9.16 -7.16
C SER A 293 -34.34 9.22 -5.62
N ASP A 294 -34.03 8.11 -4.96
CA ASP A 294 -33.97 8.02 -3.50
C ASP A 294 -32.76 8.81 -3.00
N LYS A 295 -33.02 9.70 -2.05
CA LYS A 295 -32.04 10.58 -1.41
C LYS A 295 -32.09 10.48 0.10
N THR A 296 -32.59 9.36 0.62
CA THR A 296 -32.72 9.08 2.05
C THR A 296 -31.42 8.56 2.66
N THR A 297 -31.40 8.44 3.98
CA THR A 297 -30.37 7.72 4.73
C THR A 297 -30.22 6.27 4.27
N ASP A 298 -31.31 5.59 3.87
CA ASP A 298 -31.26 4.23 3.32
C ASP A 298 -30.40 4.21 2.03
N ASN A 299 -30.56 5.20 1.15
CA ASN A 299 -29.76 5.30 -0.07
C ASN A 299 -28.29 5.59 0.21
N LEU A 300 -28.01 6.49 1.16
CA LEU A 300 -26.63 6.76 1.59
C LEU A 300 -25.94 5.51 2.13
N ALA A 301 -26.65 4.73 2.94
CA ALA A 301 -26.16 3.44 3.44
C ALA A 301 -25.84 2.47 2.29
N MET A 302 -26.65 2.46 1.22
CA MET A 302 -26.37 1.66 0.03
C MET A 302 -25.13 2.12 -0.75
N TRP A 303 -24.90 3.43 -0.90
CA TRP A 303 -23.70 3.96 -1.56
C TRP A 303 -22.44 3.64 -0.75
N TYR A 304 -22.54 3.79 0.57
CA TYR A 304 -21.48 3.40 1.50
C TYR A 304 -21.17 1.90 1.42
N TYR A 305 -22.19 1.05 1.41
CA TYR A 305 -22.02 -0.39 1.20
C TYR A 305 -21.35 -0.71 -0.12
N GLY A 306 -21.83 -0.15 -1.23
CA GLY A 306 -21.25 -0.37 -2.56
C GLY A 306 -19.81 0.11 -2.67
N THR A 307 -19.43 1.12 -1.90
CA THR A 307 -18.03 1.58 -1.80
C THR A 307 -17.15 0.56 -1.10
N MET A 308 -17.58 0.00 0.04
CA MET A 308 -16.85 -1.07 0.72
C MET A 308 -16.74 -2.34 -0.16
N GLU A 309 -17.81 -2.68 -0.86
CA GLU A 309 -17.82 -3.79 -1.81
C GLU A 309 -16.81 -3.57 -2.95
N PHE A 310 -16.78 -2.38 -3.56
CA PHE A 310 -15.78 -2.02 -4.57
C PHE A 310 -14.34 -2.17 -4.07
N ILE A 311 -14.05 -1.67 -2.85
CA ILE A 311 -12.71 -1.76 -2.26
C ILE A 311 -12.25 -3.22 -2.14
N ALA A 312 -13.16 -4.10 -1.71
CA ALA A 312 -12.90 -5.53 -1.61
C ALA A 312 -12.77 -6.21 -2.98
N MET A 313 -13.61 -5.87 -3.96
CA MET A 313 -13.54 -6.40 -5.33
C MET A 313 -12.22 -6.03 -6.02
N GLN A 314 -11.77 -4.79 -5.85
CA GLN A 314 -10.50 -4.35 -6.42
C GLN A 314 -9.31 -4.96 -5.67
N THR A 315 -9.40 -5.20 -4.36
CA THR A 315 -8.37 -5.97 -3.65
C THR A 315 -8.28 -7.39 -4.20
N ARG A 316 -9.42 -8.06 -4.45
CA ARG A 316 -9.44 -9.37 -5.12
C ARG A 316 -8.78 -9.30 -6.49
N GLN A 317 -9.05 -8.27 -7.29
CA GLN A 317 -8.43 -8.07 -8.60
C GLN A 317 -6.91 -7.96 -8.51
N ILE A 318 -6.38 -7.22 -7.54
CA ILE A 318 -4.93 -7.10 -7.31
C ILE A 318 -4.34 -8.46 -6.93
N VAL A 319 -4.97 -9.17 -5.99
CA VAL A 319 -4.51 -10.49 -5.54
C VAL A 319 -4.51 -11.51 -6.67
N GLU A 320 -5.58 -11.58 -7.46
CA GLU A 320 -5.66 -12.49 -8.61
C GLU A 320 -4.59 -12.17 -9.66
N ALA A 321 -4.31 -10.90 -9.93
CA ALA A 321 -3.24 -10.50 -10.84
C ALA A 321 -1.84 -10.90 -10.31
N MET A 322 -1.59 -10.68 -9.03
CA MET A 322 -0.32 -11.07 -8.39
C MET A 322 -0.13 -12.59 -8.37
N ASN A 323 -1.18 -13.35 -8.05
CA ASN A 323 -1.11 -14.81 -8.03
C ASN A 323 -0.98 -15.40 -9.43
N THR A 324 -1.65 -14.82 -10.43
CA THR A 324 -1.51 -15.24 -11.84
C THR A 324 -0.09 -15.07 -12.34
N ALA A 325 0.62 -14.05 -11.86
CA ALA A 325 1.99 -13.76 -12.26
C ALA A 325 3.06 -14.59 -11.51
N GLY A 326 2.70 -15.28 -10.41
CA GLY A 326 3.60 -16.19 -9.71
C GLY A 326 3.73 -15.98 -8.20
N HIS A 327 3.00 -15.04 -7.60
CA HIS A 327 2.85 -15.03 -6.14
C HIS A 327 1.89 -16.15 -5.68
N GLU A 328 1.93 -16.50 -4.40
CA GLU A 328 1.07 -17.52 -3.80
C GLU A 328 0.31 -16.97 -2.59
N LEU A 329 -0.28 -15.78 -2.74
CA LEU A 329 -1.00 -15.08 -1.69
C LEU A 329 -2.27 -15.85 -1.33
N ASN A 330 -2.45 -16.13 -0.04
CA ASN A 330 -3.63 -16.84 0.46
C ASN A 330 -4.22 -16.23 1.74
N THR A 331 -3.59 -15.19 2.29
CA THR A 331 -4.02 -14.52 3.53
C THR A 331 -3.77 -13.03 3.43
N ILE A 332 -4.74 -12.22 3.84
CA ILE A 332 -4.63 -10.76 3.89
C ILE A 332 -4.28 -10.33 5.32
N PHE A 333 -3.22 -9.56 5.47
CA PHE A 333 -2.80 -8.93 6.71
C PHE A 333 -3.14 -7.44 6.61
N MET A 334 -4.23 -7.03 7.26
CA MET A 334 -4.79 -5.69 7.13
C MET A 334 -4.35 -4.81 8.30
N SER A 335 -3.87 -3.59 8.03
CA SER A 335 -3.60 -2.58 9.07
C SER A 335 -4.16 -1.20 8.71
N GLY A 336 -4.17 -0.30 9.68
CA GLY A 336 -4.71 1.05 9.58
C GLY A 336 -6.21 1.17 9.89
N SER A 337 -6.75 2.38 9.69
CA SER A 337 -8.05 2.78 10.24
C SER A 337 -9.22 1.97 9.72
N GLN A 338 -9.14 1.48 8.48
CA GLN A 338 -10.18 0.65 7.85
C GLN A 338 -10.43 -0.67 8.59
N CYS A 339 -9.45 -1.16 9.35
CA CYS A 339 -9.60 -2.37 10.18
C CYS A 339 -10.67 -2.25 11.27
N GLN A 340 -11.05 -1.02 11.63
CA GLN A 340 -12.08 -0.76 12.64
C GLN A 340 -13.49 -1.03 12.11
N ASN A 341 -13.66 -1.16 10.80
CA ASN A 341 -14.94 -1.41 10.17
C ASN A 341 -15.17 -2.94 9.99
N PRO A 342 -15.97 -3.59 10.85
CA PRO A 342 -16.16 -5.03 10.80
C PRO A 342 -16.78 -5.50 9.48
N LEU A 343 -17.75 -4.75 8.94
CA LEU A 343 -18.42 -5.09 7.69
C LEU A 343 -17.44 -5.09 6.51
N LEU A 344 -16.53 -4.11 6.44
CA LEU A 344 -15.48 -4.11 5.41
C LEU A 344 -14.54 -5.32 5.54
N MET A 345 -14.18 -5.73 6.77
CA MET A 345 -13.33 -6.91 6.98
C MET A 345 -14.04 -8.21 6.54
N ASP A 346 -15.33 -8.34 6.82
CA ASP A 346 -16.13 -9.49 6.40
C ASP A 346 -16.30 -9.54 4.88
N LEU A 347 -16.54 -8.39 4.24
CA LEU A 347 -16.58 -8.24 2.78
C LEU A 347 -15.24 -8.62 2.16
N MET A 348 -14.14 -8.07 2.68
CA MET A 348 -12.79 -8.36 2.20
C MET A 348 -12.49 -9.85 2.26
N ALA A 349 -12.77 -10.49 3.40
CA ALA A 349 -12.51 -11.92 3.59
C ALA A 349 -13.35 -12.79 2.64
N THR A 350 -14.64 -12.48 2.49
CA THR A 350 -15.57 -13.27 1.69
C THR A 350 -15.37 -13.08 0.19
N ILE A 351 -15.15 -11.84 -0.27
CA ILE A 351 -14.95 -11.52 -1.68
C ILE A 351 -13.63 -12.11 -2.17
N CYS A 352 -12.54 -11.89 -1.42
CA CYS A 352 -11.21 -12.40 -1.78
C CYS A 352 -11.06 -13.91 -1.54
N ASP A 353 -12.01 -14.54 -0.84
CA ASP A 353 -11.93 -15.94 -0.41
C ASP A 353 -10.65 -16.23 0.40
N MET A 354 -10.27 -15.27 1.25
CA MET A 354 -9.05 -15.32 2.06
C MET A 354 -9.34 -14.87 3.48
N PRO A 355 -8.74 -15.51 4.50
CA PRO A 355 -8.74 -14.97 5.84
C PRO A 355 -8.11 -13.58 5.88
N VAL A 356 -8.71 -12.67 6.65
CA VAL A 356 -8.18 -11.34 6.95
C VAL A 356 -7.68 -11.31 8.39
N LEU A 357 -6.37 -11.16 8.56
CA LEU A 357 -5.72 -10.98 9.84
C LEU A 357 -5.61 -9.48 10.15
N VAL A 358 -6.14 -9.10 11.30
CA VAL A 358 -6.07 -7.75 11.85
C VAL A 358 -5.12 -7.76 13.06
N PRO A 359 -3.92 -7.15 13.00
CA PRO A 359 -2.95 -7.19 14.09
C PRO A 359 -3.46 -6.39 15.29
N ARG A 360 -2.91 -6.65 16.50
CA ARG A 360 -3.34 -5.93 17.72
C ARG A 360 -3.21 -4.40 17.62
N TYR A 361 -2.17 -3.92 16.96
CA TYR A 361 -1.82 -2.49 16.87
C TYR A 361 -2.22 -1.89 15.52
N THR A 362 -3.48 -2.06 15.10
CA THR A 362 -3.97 -1.64 13.76
C THR A 362 -3.67 -0.19 13.42
N ASN A 363 -4.01 0.75 14.31
CA ASN A 363 -3.86 2.19 14.09
C ASN A 363 -2.41 2.68 14.25
N ALA A 364 -1.52 1.82 14.75
CA ALA A 364 -0.14 2.16 15.06
C ALA A 364 0.85 1.29 14.27
N ALA A 365 0.41 0.55 13.24
CA ALA A 365 1.26 -0.40 12.53
C ALA A 365 2.52 0.26 11.95
N VAL A 366 2.38 1.43 11.33
CA VAL A 366 3.52 2.19 10.75
C VAL A 366 4.53 2.58 11.83
N VAL A 367 4.08 3.23 12.91
CA VAL A 367 4.98 3.65 14.00
C VAL A 367 5.55 2.47 14.78
N HIS A 368 4.81 1.37 14.90
CA HIS A 368 5.27 0.13 15.52
C HIS A 368 6.35 -0.55 14.67
N GLY A 369 6.17 -0.59 13.35
CA GLY A 369 7.19 -1.05 12.43
C GLY A 369 8.45 -0.18 12.49
N ALA A 370 8.31 1.14 12.55
CA ALA A 370 9.45 2.05 12.76
C ALA A 370 10.16 1.79 14.10
N ALA A 371 9.42 1.49 15.18
CA ALA A 371 10.01 1.10 16.45
C ALA A 371 10.78 -0.22 16.36
N MET A 372 10.32 -1.19 15.56
CA MET A 372 11.06 -2.43 15.28
C MET A 372 12.37 -2.17 14.52
N LEU A 373 12.40 -1.18 13.61
CA LEU A 373 13.64 -0.77 12.93
C LEU A 373 14.65 -0.18 13.92
N GLY A 374 14.19 0.66 14.85
CA GLY A 374 15.04 1.17 15.94
C GLY A 374 15.54 0.05 16.86
N ALA A 375 14.66 -0.90 17.21
CA ALA A 375 15.03 -2.07 18.00
C ALA A 375 16.08 -2.94 17.30
N LYS A 376 15.96 -3.17 15.99
CA LYS A 376 16.98 -3.85 15.18
C LYS A 376 18.31 -3.12 15.25
N ALA A 377 18.33 -1.81 15.01
CA ALA A 377 19.57 -1.03 15.06
C ALA A 377 20.24 -1.05 16.43
N ALA A 378 19.46 -1.11 17.51
CA ALA A 378 19.97 -1.23 18.88
C ALA A 378 20.65 -2.58 19.18
N THR A 379 20.49 -3.59 18.32
CA THR A 379 21.21 -4.87 18.43
C THR A 379 22.57 -4.88 17.73
N ALA A 380 22.99 -3.74 17.16
CA ALA A 380 24.25 -3.65 16.44
C ALA A 380 25.45 -4.06 17.29
N THR A 381 26.29 -4.95 16.76
CA THR A 381 27.54 -5.35 17.40
C THR A 381 28.71 -4.46 16.93
N GLU A 382 29.91 -4.67 17.49
CA GLU A 382 31.11 -3.89 17.15
C GLU A 382 31.49 -3.97 15.66
N ASP A 383 31.12 -5.07 14.98
CA ASP A 383 31.36 -5.23 13.53
C ASP A 383 30.27 -4.58 12.65
N GLY A 384 29.24 -3.99 13.27
CA GLY A 384 28.12 -3.33 12.60
C GLY A 384 26.99 -4.26 12.14
N SER A 385 27.09 -5.57 12.39
CA SER A 385 25.99 -6.52 12.16
C SER A 385 24.85 -6.32 13.15
N THR A 386 23.62 -6.55 12.70
CA THR A 386 22.40 -6.47 13.53
C THR A 386 21.64 -7.81 13.53
N GLU A 387 20.76 -8.00 14.50
CA GLU A 387 19.82 -9.12 14.51
C GLU A 387 18.91 -9.09 13.27
N ASN A 388 18.49 -10.26 12.79
CA ASN A 388 17.58 -10.34 11.65
C ASN A 388 16.24 -9.64 11.95
N LEU A 389 15.74 -8.83 11.00
CA LEU A 389 14.51 -8.05 11.20
C LEU A 389 13.29 -8.93 11.47
N TRP A 390 13.19 -10.11 10.85
CA TRP A 390 12.09 -11.04 11.10
C TRP A 390 12.05 -11.53 12.55
N SER A 391 13.22 -11.77 13.17
CA SER A 391 13.33 -12.13 14.59
C SER A 391 12.84 -11.00 15.50
N ILE A 392 13.17 -9.74 15.17
CA ILE A 392 12.63 -8.56 15.87
C ILE A 392 11.11 -8.50 15.73
N MET A 393 10.60 -8.66 14.50
CA MET A 393 9.17 -8.63 14.20
C MET A 393 8.41 -9.72 14.95
N ASP A 394 8.90 -10.97 14.97
CA ASP A 394 8.28 -12.05 15.73
C ASP A 394 8.23 -11.72 17.23
N ARG A 395 9.33 -11.22 17.81
CA ARG A 395 9.40 -10.91 19.24
C ARG A 395 8.48 -9.76 19.66
N MET A 396 8.36 -8.73 18.82
CA MET A 396 7.61 -7.50 19.13
C MET A 396 6.14 -7.56 18.68
N SER A 397 5.78 -8.50 17.80
CA SER A 397 4.40 -8.64 17.34
C SER A 397 3.53 -9.41 18.33
N LYS A 398 2.32 -8.91 18.56
CA LYS A 398 1.30 -9.56 19.41
C LYS A 398 0.30 -10.34 18.57
N PRO A 399 -0.44 -11.30 19.16
CA PRO A 399 -1.49 -11.99 18.46
C PRO A 399 -2.54 -11.05 17.86
N GLY A 400 -2.98 -11.33 16.63
CA GLY A 400 -4.03 -10.59 15.92
C GLY A 400 -5.42 -11.23 16.07
N ARG A 401 -6.42 -10.58 15.48
CA ARG A 401 -7.78 -11.10 15.28
C ARG A 401 -7.91 -11.63 13.86
N LEU A 402 -8.50 -12.82 13.70
CA LEU A 402 -8.77 -13.42 12.41
C LEU A 402 -10.25 -13.21 12.02
N VAL A 403 -10.48 -12.72 10.81
CA VAL A 403 -11.78 -12.72 10.14
C VAL A 403 -11.73 -13.76 9.03
N LYS A 404 -12.68 -14.71 9.04
CA LYS A 404 -12.73 -15.79 8.05
C LYS A 404 -13.72 -15.43 6.95
N PRO A 405 -13.56 -15.98 5.73
CA PRO A 405 -14.58 -15.88 4.70
C PRO A 405 -15.94 -16.33 5.22
N GLY A 406 -17.00 -15.64 4.81
CA GLY A 406 -18.38 -15.97 5.17
C GLY A 406 -18.76 -17.40 4.76
N THR A 407 -19.59 -18.05 5.57
CA THR A 407 -19.99 -19.46 5.36
C THR A 407 -21.22 -19.62 4.45
N LEU A 408 -21.91 -18.51 4.14
CA LEU A 408 -23.11 -18.51 3.31
C LEU A 408 -22.72 -18.67 1.83
N LYS A 409 -22.84 -19.89 1.30
CA LYS A 409 -22.54 -20.19 -0.11
C LYS A 409 -23.28 -19.26 -1.09
N GLY A 410 -24.54 -18.93 -0.81
CA GLY A 410 -25.34 -18.03 -1.66
C GLY A 410 -24.76 -16.62 -1.74
N GLU A 411 -24.16 -16.12 -0.65
CA GLU A 411 -23.51 -14.81 -0.63
C GLU A 411 -22.19 -14.83 -1.42
N LYS A 412 -21.38 -15.88 -1.28
CA LYS A 412 -20.19 -16.06 -2.11
C LYS A 412 -20.53 -16.12 -3.61
N PHE A 413 -21.55 -16.90 -4.00
CA PHE A 413 -22.02 -16.93 -5.39
C PHE A 413 -22.49 -15.56 -5.90
N LEU A 414 -23.18 -14.78 -5.05
CA LEU A 414 -23.54 -13.41 -5.38
C LEU A 414 -22.28 -12.57 -5.65
N PHE A 415 -21.29 -12.60 -4.76
CA PHE A 415 -20.06 -11.84 -4.96
C PHE A 415 -19.28 -12.27 -6.20
N ASP A 416 -19.22 -13.57 -6.51
CA ASP A 416 -18.57 -14.03 -7.75
C ASP A 416 -19.29 -13.54 -9.01
N ALA A 417 -20.62 -13.43 -8.97
CA ALA A 417 -21.39 -12.83 -10.05
C ALA A 417 -21.13 -11.31 -10.14
N LYS A 418 -21.13 -10.60 -9.01
CA LYS A 418 -20.85 -9.16 -8.95
C LYS A 418 -19.42 -8.82 -9.36
N TYR A 419 -18.46 -9.69 -9.04
CA TYR A 419 -17.06 -9.52 -9.44
C TYR A 419 -16.89 -9.55 -10.96
N LYS A 420 -17.64 -10.40 -11.67
CA LYS A 420 -17.68 -10.38 -13.15
C LYS A 420 -18.21 -9.04 -13.68
N VAL A 421 -19.24 -8.48 -13.05
CA VAL A 421 -19.77 -7.15 -13.41
C VAL A 421 -18.74 -6.06 -13.10
N PHE A 422 -18.05 -6.12 -11.98
CA PHE A 422 -16.97 -5.20 -11.63
C PHE A 422 -15.85 -5.20 -12.69
N LEU A 423 -15.39 -6.39 -13.09
CA LEU A 423 -14.38 -6.53 -14.16
C LEU A 423 -14.88 -6.02 -15.51
N ASP A 424 -16.18 -6.23 -15.82
CA ASP A 424 -16.82 -5.67 -17.01
C ASP A 424 -16.86 -4.13 -16.95
N GLN A 425 -17.29 -3.52 -15.84
CA GLN A 425 -17.27 -2.06 -15.66
C GLN A 425 -15.86 -1.46 -15.83
N CYS A 426 -14.84 -2.16 -15.32
CA CYS A 426 -13.44 -1.80 -15.48
C CYS A 426 -13.04 -1.77 -16.96
N LYS A 427 -13.26 -2.88 -17.68
CA LYS A 427 -12.87 -3.02 -19.08
C LYS A 427 -13.68 -2.10 -19.99
N THR A 428 -15.00 -2.12 -19.85
CA THR A 428 -15.94 -1.48 -20.77
C THR A 428 -15.79 0.04 -20.79
N GLN A 429 -15.43 0.69 -19.67
CA GLN A 429 -15.17 2.14 -19.71
C GLN A 429 -13.95 2.51 -20.56
N GLN A 430 -12.93 1.65 -20.64
CA GLN A 430 -11.78 1.87 -21.51
C GLN A 430 -12.19 1.72 -22.99
N GLU A 431 -13.07 0.76 -23.28
CA GLU A 431 -13.63 0.57 -24.62
C GLU A 431 -14.49 1.76 -25.07
N TYR A 432 -15.31 2.33 -24.17
CA TYR A 432 -16.07 3.55 -24.45
C TYR A 432 -15.16 4.73 -24.81
N ARG A 433 -14.08 4.95 -24.04
CA ARG A 433 -13.11 6.02 -24.34
C ARG A 433 -12.47 5.82 -25.71
N LYS A 434 -11.98 4.60 -25.97
CA LYS A 434 -11.36 4.26 -27.26
C LYS A 434 -12.30 4.52 -28.45
N GLN A 435 -13.58 4.13 -28.35
CA GLN A 435 -14.55 4.38 -29.41
C GLN A 435 -14.76 5.88 -29.69
N VAL A 436 -14.76 6.71 -28.64
CA VAL A 436 -14.86 8.17 -28.78
C VAL A 436 -13.58 8.73 -29.38
N ASP A 437 -12.41 8.30 -28.91
CA ASP A 437 -11.10 8.74 -29.44
C ASP A 437 -10.98 8.42 -30.94
N ASP A 438 -11.35 7.19 -31.35
CA ASP A 438 -11.35 6.77 -32.75
C ASP A 438 -12.27 7.66 -33.63
N ALA A 439 -13.41 8.10 -33.09
CA ALA A 439 -14.34 9.00 -33.78
C ALA A 439 -13.81 10.44 -33.86
N VAL A 440 -13.17 10.93 -32.79
CA VAL A 440 -12.53 12.26 -32.75
C VAL A 440 -11.34 12.31 -33.71
N ASP A 441 -10.51 11.27 -33.77
CA ASP A 441 -9.40 11.17 -34.70
C ASP A 441 -9.84 11.23 -36.16
N GLN A 442 -11.00 10.64 -36.49
CA GLN A 442 -11.60 10.76 -37.81
C GLN A 442 -12.11 12.18 -38.07
N TRP A 443 -12.68 12.85 -37.07
CA TRP A 443 -13.12 14.23 -37.21
C TRP A 443 -11.94 15.18 -37.45
N LEU A 444 -10.83 15.03 -36.73
CA LEU A 444 -9.64 15.90 -36.86
C LEU A 444 -8.84 15.67 -38.16
N LYS A 445 -9.06 14.56 -38.85
CA LYS A 445 -8.42 14.26 -40.16
C LYS A 445 -9.19 14.83 -41.35
N ASN A 446 -10.46 15.20 -41.17
CA ASN A 446 -11.31 15.84 -42.18
C ASN A 446 -11.32 17.35 -41.99
#